data_AF-A0A7S1F7Q6-F1
#
_entry.id   AF-A0A7S1F7Q6-F1
#
_cell.length_a   1.000
_cell.length_b   1.000
_cell.length_c   1.000
_cell.angle_alpha   90.00
_cell.angle_beta   90.00
_cell.angle_gamma   90.00
#
_symmetry.space_group_name_H-M   'P 1'
#
loop_
_entity.id
_entity.type
_entity.pdbx_description
1 polymer ?
#
loop_
_entity_poly.entity_id
_entity_poly.type
_entity_poly.pdbx_seq_one_letter_code
_entity_poly.pdbx_strand_id
1 'polypeptide(L)'
;RCLFTDHLGSTPFFSTRDRSSVTVVHWTNMAMSSGSGAENRARAIREQIEHYFSDAHLTTDKFFRRLVMDTPEGWVDAGSFLTSCRRLQRLKVSGAELAVALADSHELEVAPIPPDRCLIRRVRPFRARVHKGGGGKRESTCRARCDAHAPCGYYVAGYCRFQDRCDLRHSIPLAMAYRRQWLHPALDIARSELLHWAKLEGGSGAEELFPGVFSKHLSCAVARDRLERDRSHPDPEVEDGFEWDYSDADRPPGTLMATPRHFLVFDLEGKDEIIEFPVIAIDAGAQCEVGRFQRFVQPVRLFEGHGLTPASPAVPFTETLSDFDTWLHETLGISLSDVGSDVVFLTCGDWDCRHVDTQCRISGTPTPPAFRQWVNIKRTFSETYGGEFRGMRSLLARARLLGRDGSPEHGFHHLGMHDVENICRCLLHLLKQDIDVTLNGFV
;
A
#
# COMPACT_ATOMS: atom_id res chain seq x y z
N ARG A 1 -13.18 46.64 -44.32
CA ARG A 1 -12.45 47.66 -45.10
C ARG A 1 -11.07 47.10 -45.40
N CYS A 2 -10.83 46.75 -46.67
CA CYS A 2 -9.52 46.39 -47.24
C CYS A 2 -8.52 47.57 -47.05
N LEU A 3 -7.19 47.43 -47.16
CA LEU A 3 -6.37 46.98 -48.30
C LEU A 3 -4.93 46.74 -47.78
N PHE A 4 -4.31 45.58 -48.03
CA PHE A 4 -3.38 45.29 -49.15
C PHE A 4 -2.16 46.23 -49.25
N THR A 5 -0.94 45.70 -49.08
CA THR A 5 -0.07 45.25 -50.19
C THR A 5 1.20 44.57 -49.68
N ASP A 6 1.41 43.34 -50.14
CA ASP A 6 2.70 42.63 -50.18
C ASP A 6 3.61 43.22 -51.27
N HIS A 7 4.92 43.21 -51.02
CA HIS A 7 5.92 43.06 -52.08
C HIS A 7 7.11 42.23 -51.57
N LEU A 8 7.18 41.00 -52.07
CA LEU A 8 8.36 40.15 -52.06
C LEU A 8 9.35 40.64 -53.13
N GLY A 9 10.63 40.72 -52.77
CA GLY A 9 11.74 41.04 -53.66
C GLY A 9 13.06 40.47 -53.11
N SER A 10 13.62 39.56 -53.88
CA SER A 10 14.72 38.61 -53.63
C SER A 10 16.16 39.18 -53.66
N THR A 11 17.01 38.67 -52.74
CA THR A 11 18.45 38.27 -52.82
C THR A 11 19.55 39.26 -53.29
N PRO A 12 20.88 38.95 -53.21
CA PRO A 12 21.72 38.42 -52.12
C PRO A 12 23.04 39.23 -51.90
N PHE A 13 23.86 38.79 -50.92
CA PHE A 13 25.33 38.96 -50.80
C PHE A 13 25.91 40.31 -50.31
N PHE A 14 26.56 40.28 -49.12
CA PHE A 14 27.88 40.90 -48.90
C PHE A 14 28.60 40.22 -47.72
N SER A 15 29.82 39.78 -48.01
CA SER A 15 30.83 39.29 -47.07
C SER A 15 31.56 40.49 -46.46
N THR A 16 31.84 40.46 -45.15
CA THR A 16 33.23 40.47 -44.60
C THR A 16 33.24 40.49 -43.06
N ARG A 17 34.07 39.60 -42.51
CA ARG A 17 34.87 39.67 -41.26
C ARG A 17 34.21 40.21 -39.98
N ASP A 18 34.14 39.37 -38.94
CA ASP A 18 35.12 39.33 -37.84
C ASP A 18 34.53 38.63 -36.58
N ARG A 19 35.40 38.21 -35.66
CA ARG A 19 35.20 37.58 -34.35
C ARG A 19 35.30 36.06 -34.29
N SER A 20 36.50 35.62 -34.63
CA SER A 20 37.26 34.73 -33.73
C SER A 20 37.48 35.39 -32.36
N SER A 21 36.84 34.87 -31.32
CA SER A 21 37.44 34.62 -30.00
C SER A 21 36.39 34.01 -29.08
N VAL A 22 36.36 32.69 -29.04
CA VAL A 22 35.73 31.91 -27.98
C VAL A 22 36.46 32.27 -26.69
N THR A 23 35.85 33.07 -25.82
CA THR A 23 36.33 33.22 -24.45
C THR A 23 35.83 32.01 -23.67
N VAL A 24 36.63 30.94 -23.67
CA VAL A 24 36.50 29.87 -22.69
C VAL A 24 36.75 30.53 -21.33
N VAL A 25 35.69 30.73 -20.56
CA VAL A 25 35.82 31.17 -19.18
C VAL A 25 36.38 29.98 -18.40
N HIS A 26 37.71 29.95 -18.27
CA HIS A 26 38.38 29.07 -17.34
C HIS A 26 37.96 29.47 -15.93
N TRP A 27 37.14 28.62 -15.31
CA TRP A 27 36.97 28.65 -13.86
C TRP A 27 38.30 28.20 -13.25
N THR A 28 39.12 29.17 -12.88
CA THR A 28 40.33 28.95 -12.10
C THR A 28 39.95 28.26 -10.79
N ASN A 29 40.52 27.07 -10.60
CA ASN A 29 40.55 26.31 -9.36
C ASN A 29 40.85 27.23 -8.16
N MET A 30 39.81 27.60 -7.41
CA MET A 30 39.98 27.87 -5.99
C MET A 30 39.89 26.51 -5.29
N ALA A 31 41.05 26.06 -4.83
CA ALA A 31 41.21 24.85 -4.04
C ALA A 31 40.18 24.81 -2.90
N MET A 32 39.26 23.85 -2.96
CA MET A 32 38.47 23.43 -1.80
C MET A 32 38.95 22.04 -1.36
N SER A 33 39.85 22.07 -0.40
CA SER A 33 40.22 20.94 0.43
C SER A 33 39.02 20.47 1.27
N SER A 34 38.20 19.58 0.72
CA SER A 34 37.37 18.58 1.45
C SER A 34 36.72 17.60 0.45
N GLY A 35 37.54 16.87 -0.31
CA GLY A 35 37.19 16.12 -1.53
C GLY A 35 36.50 14.77 -1.34
N SER A 36 35.46 14.67 -0.52
CA SER A 36 34.52 13.53 -0.63
C SER A 36 33.12 13.89 -0.16
N GLY A 37 33.00 14.68 0.92
CA GLY A 37 31.71 15.09 1.48
C GLY A 37 30.92 16.05 0.59
N ALA A 38 31.60 17.05 -0.01
CA ALA A 38 30.96 18.05 -0.86
C ALA A 38 30.48 17.44 -2.20
N GLU A 39 31.30 16.60 -2.83
CA GLU A 39 30.93 15.88 -4.06
C GLU A 39 29.79 14.88 -3.81
N ASN A 40 29.83 14.14 -2.69
CA ASN A 40 28.75 13.25 -2.32
C ASN A 40 27.44 14.00 -2.04
N ARG A 41 27.51 15.20 -1.45
CA ARG A 41 26.36 16.09 -1.22
C ARG A 41 25.81 16.64 -2.54
N ALA A 42 26.66 17.13 -3.44
CA ALA A 42 26.27 17.62 -4.76
C ALA A 42 25.61 16.51 -5.60
N ARG A 43 26.16 15.29 -5.57
CA ARG A 43 25.57 14.12 -6.21
C ARG A 43 24.20 13.77 -5.64
N ALA A 44 24.04 13.75 -4.32
CA ALA A 44 22.75 13.46 -3.68
C ALA A 44 21.67 14.50 -4.01
N ILE A 45 22.06 15.78 -4.12
CA ILE A 45 21.16 16.86 -4.55
C ILE A 45 20.74 16.62 -6.02
N ARG A 46 21.70 16.40 -6.92
CA ARG A 46 21.44 16.13 -8.35
C ARG A 46 20.46 14.98 -8.56
N GLU A 47 20.72 13.83 -7.94
CA GLU A 47 19.87 12.64 -8.03
C GLU A 47 18.44 12.91 -7.54
N GLN A 48 18.29 13.68 -6.46
CA GLN A 48 16.99 13.99 -5.89
C GLN A 48 16.16 14.89 -6.82
N ILE A 49 16.79 15.85 -7.49
CA ILE A 49 16.12 16.74 -8.45
C ILE A 49 15.81 15.98 -9.74
N GLU A 50 16.74 15.19 -10.26
CA GLU A 50 16.51 14.33 -11.42
C GLU A 50 15.34 13.37 -11.17
N HIS A 51 15.16 12.87 -9.95
CA HIS A 51 13.98 12.08 -9.60
C HIS A 51 12.68 12.89 -9.71
N TYR A 52 12.63 14.11 -9.17
CA TYR A 52 11.43 14.95 -9.23
C TYR A 52 11.04 15.31 -10.67
N PHE A 53 12.01 15.51 -11.55
CA PHE A 53 11.78 15.82 -12.96
C PHE A 53 11.75 14.59 -13.87
N SER A 54 11.75 13.38 -13.32
CA SER A 54 11.70 12.14 -14.11
C SER A 54 10.28 11.82 -14.60
N ASP A 55 10.19 11.09 -15.72
CA ASP A 55 8.91 10.70 -16.31
C ASP A 55 8.01 9.96 -15.31
N ALA A 56 8.60 9.04 -14.52
CA ALA A 56 7.87 8.25 -13.54
C ALA A 56 7.34 9.07 -12.34
N HIS A 57 8.00 10.18 -12.00
CA HIS A 57 7.51 11.05 -10.94
C HIS A 57 6.44 12.00 -11.46
N LEU A 58 6.62 12.57 -12.66
CA LEU A 58 5.66 13.48 -13.27
C LEU A 58 4.31 12.82 -13.62
N THR A 59 4.27 11.50 -13.82
CA THR A 59 2.99 10.78 -14.00
C THR A 59 2.15 10.74 -12.72
N THR A 60 2.80 10.69 -11.56
CA THR A 60 2.15 10.48 -10.26
C THR A 60 1.97 11.78 -9.47
N ASP A 61 2.94 12.68 -9.52
CA ASP A 61 2.95 13.93 -8.77
C ASP A 61 2.31 15.08 -9.55
N LYS A 62 1.11 15.47 -9.12
CA LYS A 62 0.33 16.57 -9.76
C LYS A 62 1.02 17.92 -9.63
N PHE A 63 1.81 18.16 -8.58
CA PHE A 63 2.46 19.44 -8.33
C PHE A 63 3.60 19.65 -9.33
N PHE A 64 4.53 18.70 -9.43
CA PHE A 64 5.64 18.79 -10.40
C PHE A 64 5.15 18.70 -11.85
N ARG A 65 4.10 17.90 -12.12
CA ARG A 65 3.49 17.87 -13.45
C ARG A 65 2.97 19.25 -13.87
N ARG A 66 2.22 19.91 -12.98
CA ARG A 66 1.70 21.26 -13.25
C ARG A 66 2.83 22.26 -13.41
N LEU A 67 3.85 22.19 -12.55
CA LEU A 67 5.00 23.09 -12.56
C LEU A 67 5.78 23.02 -13.88
N VAL A 68 5.88 21.85 -14.50
CA VAL A 68 6.55 21.68 -15.80
C VAL A 68 5.63 22.04 -16.98
N MET A 69 4.33 21.79 -16.89
CA MET A 69 3.37 22.05 -17.98
C MET A 69 2.96 23.53 -18.10
N ASP A 70 2.90 24.27 -17.00
CA ASP A 70 2.39 25.65 -16.96
C ASP A 70 3.47 26.71 -17.32
N THR A 71 4.69 26.28 -17.67
CA THR A 71 5.80 27.17 -18.01
C THR A 71 6.00 27.26 -19.53
N PRO A 72 5.91 28.46 -20.15
CA PRO A 72 5.89 28.62 -21.62
C PRO A 72 7.12 28.08 -22.37
N GLU A 73 8.26 27.92 -21.70
CA GLU A 73 9.53 27.44 -22.28
C GLU A 73 10.15 26.26 -21.50
N GLY A 74 9.41 25.69 -20.55
CA GLY A 74 9.84 24.56 -19.71
C GLY A 74 10.78 24.93 -18.55
N TRP A 75 11.05 26.22 -18.33
CA TRP A 75 11.90 26.70 -17.23
C TRP A 75 11.14 26.78 -15.90
N VAL A 76 11.60 26.02 -14.91
CA VAL A 76 11.05 25.96 -13.57
C VAL A 76 11.96 26.67 -12.58
N ASP A 77 11.41 27.63 -11.82
CA ASP A 77 12.13 28.29 -10.73
C ASP A 77 12.28 27.35 -9.53
N ALA A 78 13.54 27.05 -9.17
CA ALA A 78 13.90 26.24 -8.02
C ALA A 78 13.28 26.73 -6.71
N GLY A 79 13.11 28.05 -6.55
CA GLY A 79 12.46 28.64 -5.37
C GLY A 79 11.04 28.11 -5.16
N SER A 80 10.33 27.74 -6.24
CA SER A 80 8.94 27.27 -6.20
C SER A 80 8.77 25.91 -5.52
N PHE A 81 9.79 25.05 -5.58
CA PHE A 81 9.73 23.71 -4.98
C PHE A 81 10.68 23.52 -3.80
N LEU A 82 11.75 24.31 -3.68
CA LEU A 82 12.67 24.24 -2.53
C LEU A 82 11.95 24.47 -1.19
N THR A 83 10.95 25.35 -1.17
CA THR A 83 10.10 25.64 -0.01
C THR A 83 8.94 24.67 0.19
N SER A 84 8.58 23.88 -0.84
CA SER A 84 7.46 22.94 -0.78
C SER A 84 7.91 21.50 -0.49
N CYS A 85 9.17 21.16 -0.81
CA CYS A 85 9.69 19.80 -0.69
C CYS A 85 10.39 19.56 0.66
N ARG A 86 9.71 18.88 1.61
CA ARG A 86 10.24 18.51 2.95
C ARG A 86 11.60 17.80 2.96
N ARG A 87 11.98 17.14 1.86
CA ARG A 87 13.27 16.45 1.73
C ARG A 87 14.41 17.41 1.37
N LEU A 88 14.14 18.39 0.49
CA LEU A 88 15.11 19.45 0.16
C LEU A 88 15.26 20.45 1.31
N GLN A 89 14.16 20.75 2.03
CA GLN A 89 14.20 21.55 3.25
C GLN A 89 15.10 20.94 4.33
N ARG A 90 15.01 19.62 4.55
CA ARG A 90 15.89 18.90 5.49
C ARG A 90 17.37 18.97 5.11
N LEU A 91 17.66 19.03 3.80
CA LEU A 91 19.02 19.15 3.28
C LEU A 91 19.54 20.60 3.30
N LYS A 92 18.70 21.60 3.60
CA LYS A 92 19.01 23.04 3.60
C LYS A 92 19.68 23.51 2.29
N VAL A 93 19.17 23.04 1.15
CA VAL A 93 19.75 23.33 -0.17
C VAL A 93 19.41 24.76 -0.59
N SER A 94 20.41 25.53 -1.04
CA SER A 94 20.23 26.85 -1.64
C SER A 94 20.16 26.77 -3.17
N GLY A 95 19.62 27.80 -3.83
CA GLY A 95 19.60 27.86 -5.30
C GLY A 95 21.00 27.84 -5.93
N ALA A 96 22.00 28.41 -5.26
CA ALA A 96 23.39 28.37 -5.72
C ALA A 96 24.00 26.96 -5.58
N GLU A 97 23.74 26.25 -4.47
CA GLU A 97 24.17 24.85 -4.32
C GLU A 97 23.52 23.95 -5.37
N LEU A 98 22.27 24.24 -5.74
CA LEU A 98 21.53 23.52 -6.75
C LEU A 98 22.14 23.68 -8.14
N ALA A 99 22.52 24.91 -8.51
CA ALA A 99 23.17 25.20 -9.79
C ALA A 99 24.52 24.48 -9.91
N VAL A 100 25.33 24.49 -8.86
CA VAL A 100 26.61 23.75 -8.81
C VAL A 100 26.37 22.25 -8.88
N ALA A 101 25.38 21.74 -8.14
CA ALA A 101 25.05 20.32 -8.14
C ALA A 101 24.56 19.83 -9.50
N LEU A 102 23.84 20.66 -10.27
CA LEU A 102 23.28 20.31 -11.58
C LEU A 102 24.21 20.60 -12.76
N ALA A 103 25.39 21.21 -12.54
CA ALA A 103 26.32 21.59 -13.61
C ALA A 103 26.74 20.41 -14.51
N ASP A 104 26.87 19.18 -13.95
CA ASP A 104 27.11 17.95 -14.72
C ASP A 104 25.91 17.01 -14.76
N SER A 105 24.67 17.52 -14.67
CA SER A 105 23.51 16.75 -15.09
C SER A 105 23.44 16.70 -16.62
N HIS A 106 23.19 15.51 -17.18
CA HIS A 106 22.94 15.35 -18.61
C HIS A 106 21.45 15.41 -18.96
N GLU A 107 20.58 15.47 -17.96
CA GLU A 107 19.13 15.39 -18.13
C GLU A 107 18.43 16.73 -17.79
N LEU A 108 19.09 17.58 -17.01
CA LEU A 108 18.60 18.90 -16.59
C LEU A 108 19.59 20.01 -16.97
N GLU A 109 19.07 21.07 -17.57
CA GLU A 109 19.77 22.30 -17.90
C GLU A 109 19.48 23.38 -16.86
N VAL A 110 20.50 24.16 -16.48
CA VAL A 110 20.38 25.35 -15.62
C VAL A 110 20.60 26.59 -16.48
N ALA A 111 19.72 27.58 -16.37
CA ALA A 111 19.84 28.81 -17.16
C ALA A 111 21.11 29.58 -16.74
N PRO A 112 21.92 30.06 -17.70
CA PRO A 112 22.98 31.02 -17.41
C PRO A 112 22.35 32.41 -17.19
N ILE A 113 22.44 32.97 -15.96
CA ILE A 113 22.01 34.32 -15.44
C ILE A 113 20.81 34.25 -14.44
N PRO A 114 20.70 35.11 -13.38
CA PRO A 114 21.65 35.74 -12.45
C PRO A 114 21.71 34.99 -11.08
N PRO A 115 22.64 35.34 -10.15
CA PRO A 115 23.00 34.54 -8.96
C PRO A 115 21.92 34.35 -7.87
N ASP A 116 20.75 34.96 -8.04
CA ASP A 116 19.64 34.97 -7.08
C ASP A 116 18.47 34.05 -7.46
N ARG A 117 18.42 33.52 -8.70
CA ARG A 117 17.38 32.61 -9.16
C ARG A 117 17.96 31.43 -9.94
N CYS A 118 17.62 30.21 -9.53
CA CYS A 118 18.04 28.99 -10.23
C CYS A 118 16.86 28.48 -11.07
N LEU A 119 16.92 28.70 -12.39
CA LEU A 119 15.95 28.18 -13.33
C LEU A 119 16.46 26.84 -13.89
N ILE A 120 15.60 25.81 -13.83
CA ILE A 120 15.92 24.45 -14.24
C ILE A 120 14.93 23.99 -15.28
N ARG A 121 15.41 23.34 -16.34
CA ARG A 121 14.58 22.75 -17.39
C ARG A 121 15.05 21.35 -17.72
N ARG A 122 14.11 20.50 -18.12
CA ARG A 122 14.41 19.18 -18.68
C ARG A 122 14.95 19.32 -20.09
N VAL A 123 16.10 18.72 -20.36
CA VAL A 123 16.67 18.66 -21.73
C VAL A 123 15.79 17.81 -22.64
N ARG A 124 15.29 16.69 -22.10
CA ARG A 124 14.42 15.73 -22.77
C ARG A 124 13.63 14.92 -21.73
N PRO A 125 12.61 14.15 -22.13
CA PRO A 125 12.04 13.10 -21.29
C PRO A 125 13.10 12.08 -20.86
N PHE A 126 13.14 11.72 -19.58
CA PHE A 126 14.14 10.81 -19.03
C PHE A 126 13.63 10.02 -17.83
N ARG A 127 14.18 8.82 -17.66
CA ARG A 127 13.97 7.97 -16.49
C ARG A 127 15.01 8.30 -15.42
N ALA A 128 14.58 8.46 -14.18
CA ALA A 128 15.49 8.69 -13.06
C ALA A 128 16.52 7.56 -12.96
N ARG A 129 17.80 7.90 -12.73
CA ARG A 129 18.82 6.92 -12.37
C ARG A 129 18.46 6.28 -11.03
N VAL A 130 18.43 4.96 -10.99
CA VAL A 130 18.16 4.18 -9.77
C VAL A 130 19.46 4.11 -8.97
N HIS A 131 19.62 4.90 -7.92
CA HIS A 131 20.75 4.74 -6.99
C HIS A 131 20.37 4.03 -5.68
N LYS A 132 21.13 2.97 -5.41
CA LYS A 132 21.25 2.24 -4.13
C LYS A 132 21.97 3.14 -3.12
N GLY A 133 21.23 4.01 -2.42
CA GLY A 133 21.79 4.93 -1.42
C GLY A 133 20.95 4.97 -0.13
N GLY A 134 21.49 4.37 0.94
CA GLY A 134 21.40 4.82 2.34
C GLY A 134 20.05 4.93 3.05
N GLY A 135 18.94 4.62 2.40
CA GLY A 135 17.65 4.36 3.05
C GLY A 135 17.05 3.19 2.33
N GLY A 136 16.87 2.06 3.01
CA GLY A 136 16.52 0.77 2.42
C GLY A 136 15.28 0.81 1.53
N LYS A 137 15.44 1.23 0.27
CA LYS A 137 14.64 0.72 -0.82
C LYS A 137 15.16 -0.67 -1.05
N ARG A 138 14.49 -1.64 -0.42
CA ARG A 138 14.44 -3.00 -0.95
C ARG A 138 14.20 -2.87 -2.44
N GLU A 139 15.20 -3.28 -3.22
CA GLU A 139 14.96 -3.82 -4.55
C GLU A 139 13.71 -4.70 -4.42
N SER A 140 12.66 -4.40 -5.18
CA SER A 140 11.34 -5.02 -5.01
C SER A 140 11.36 -6.48 -5.47
N THR A 141 12.13 -7.30 -4.76
CA THR A 141 11.75 -8.65 -4.42
C THR A 141 10.51 -8.55 -3.52
N CYS A 142 9.67 -9.58 -3.50
CA CYS A 142 8.54 -9.70 -2.56
C CYS A 142 9.09 -9.93 -1.15
N ARG A 143 9.93 -9.01 -0.66
CA ARG A 143 10.75 -9.21 0.52
C ARG A 143 10.11 -8.67 1.77
N ALA A 144 8.80 -8.50 1.84
CA ALA A 144 8.18 -8.66 3.14
C ALA A 144 8.53 -10.07 3.66
N ARG A 145 8.40 -10.36 4.95
CA ARG A 145 8.59 -11.74 5.45
C ARG A 145 7.45 -12.63 4.95
N CYS A 146 7.26 -12.69 3.63
CA CYS A 146 6.40 -13.64 2.96
C CYS A 146 7.24 -14.90 2.82
N ASP A 147 6.67 -16.00 3.28
CA ASP A 147 7.23 -17.31 3.06
C ASP A 147 7.40 -17.52 1.55
N ALA A 148 8.58 -17.98 1.12
CA ALA A 148 8.86 -18.30 -0.29
C ALA A 148 7.92 -19.38 -0.86
N HIS A 149 7.16 -20.04 0.02
CA HIS A 149 6.15 -21.03 -0.31
C HIS A 149 4.72 -20.46 -0.44
N ALA A 150 4.49 -19.18 -0.10
CA ALA A 150 3.19 -18.56 -0.25
C ALA A 150 2.83 -18.32 -1.74
N PRO A 151 1.55 -18.48 -2.13
CA PRO A 151 1.10 -18.20 -3.48
C PRO A 151 1.17 -16.69 -3.78
N CYS A 152 1.54 -16.34 -5.02
CA CYS A 152 1.58 -14.96 -5.47
C CYS A 152 0.18 -14.45 -5.81
N GLY A 153 -0.39 -13.58 -4.97
CA GLY A 153 -1.71 -12.99 -5.20
C GLY A 153 -1.88 -12.36 -6.58
N TYR A 154 -0.88 -11.62 -7.09
CA TYR A 154 -0.91 -11.03 -8.43
C TYR A 154 -0.95 -12.09 -9.55
N TYR A 155 -0.17 -13.16 -9.44
CA TYR A 155 -0.19 -14.26 -10.41
C TYR A 155 -1.55 -14.96 -10.43
N VAL A 156 -2.12 -15.18 -9.24
CA VAL A 156 -3.44 -15.80 -9.05
C VAL A 156 -4.56 -14.86 -9.54
N ALA A 157 -4.39 -13.55 -9.39
CA ALA A 157 -5.33 -12.56 -9.93
C ALA A 157 -5.31 -12.50 -11.46
N GLY A 158 -4.23 -12.97 -12.10
CA GLY A 158 -4.14 -13.08 -13.55
C GLY A 158 -2.80 -12.65 -14.13
N TYR A 159 -1.95 -11.92 -13.43
CA TYR A 159 -0.62 -11.57 -13.94
C TYR A 159 0.33 -11.07 -12.85
N CYS A 160 1.54 -11.65 -12.81
CA CYS A 160 2.62 -11.14 -11.98
C CYS A 160 3.71 -10.48 -12.82
N ARG A 161 3.93 -9.18 -12.61
CA ARG A 161 4.96 -8.39 -13.30
C ARG A 161 6.39 -8.89 -13.07
N PHE A 162 6.62 -9.65 -12.00
CA PHE A 162 7.94 -10.16 -11.66
C PHE A 162 8.28 -11.46 -12.37
N GLN A 163 7.27 -12.20 -12.86
CA GLN A 163 7.44 -13.46 -13.59
C GLN A 163 8.44 -14.37 -12.85
N ASP A 164 9.49 -14.85 -13.52
CA ASP A 164 10.50 -15.75 -12.95
C ASP A 164 11.35 -15.12 -11.82
N ARG A 165 11.25 -13.80 -11.62
CA ARG A 165 11.91 -13.07 -10.52
C ARG A 165 11.00 -12.89 -9.30
N CYS A 166 9.81 -13.47 -9.31
CA CYS A 166 8.92 -13.45 -8.15
C CYS A 166 9.44 -14.44 -7.09
N ASP A 167 9.56 -13.98 -5.84
CA ASP A 167 9.96 -14.85 -4.73
C ASP A 167 8.79 -15.70 -4.19
N LEU A 168 7.57 -15.48 -4.69
CA LEU A 168 6.36 -16.22 -4.33
C LEU A 168 6.04 -17.31 -5.36
N ARG A 169 5.19 -18.26 -4.98
CA ARG A 169 4.80 -19.37 -5.86
C ARG A 169 3.78 -18.94 -6.93
N HIS A 170 4.13 -19.18 -8.18
CA HIS A 170 3.26 -19.02 -9.34
C HIS A 170 2.51 -20.32 -9.64
N SER A 171 1.68 -20.76 -8.69
CA SER A 171 0.86 -21.97 -8.82
C SER A 171 -0.59 -21.69 -8.46
N ILE A 172 -1.47 -21.89 -9.44
CA ILE A 172 -2.91 -21.81 -9.22
C ILE A 172 -3.38 -22.98 -8.34
N PRO A 173 -3.00 -24.25 -8.57
CA PRO A 173 -3.44 -25.33 -7.70
C PRO A 173 -3.08 -25.14 -6.23
N LEU A 174 -1.85 -24.68 -5.93
CA LEU A 174 -1.44 -24.36 -4.57
C LEU A 174 -2.29 -23.24 -3.97
N ALA A 175 -2.50 -22.14 -4.71
CA ALA A 175 -3.33 -21.02 -4.26
C ALA A 175 -4.79 -21.45 -3.98
N MET A 176 -5.34 -22.34 -4.81
CA MET A 176 -6.68 -22.89 -4.63
C MET A 176 -6.78 -23.83 -3.44
N ALA A 177 -5.74 -24.63 -3.17
CA ALA A 177 -5.68 -25.45 -1.97
C ALA A 177 -5.60 -24.58 -0.70
N TYR A 178 -4.81 -23.50 -0.71
CA TYR A 178 -4.78 -22.50 0.36
C TYR A 178 -6.17 -21.89 0.60
N ARG A 179 -6.81 -21.39 -0.47
CA ARG A 179 -8.14 -20.79 -0.40
C ARG A 179 -9.18 -21.78 0.13
N ARG A 180 -9.20 -23.02 -0.37
CA ARG A 180 -10.17 -24.03 0.05
C ARG A 180 -10.00 -24.38 1.53
N GLN A 181 -8.76 -24.56 1.98
CA GLN A 181 -8.49 -24.82 3.39
C GLN A 181 -8.86 -23.62 4.27
N TRP A 182 -8.63 -22.38 3.80
CA TRP A 182 -9.03 -21.18 4.55
C TRP A 182 -10.54 -21.01 4.62
N LEU A 183 -11.29 -21.32 3.56
CA LEU A 183 -12.76 -21.29 3.56
C LEU A 183 -13.37 -22.42 4.40
N HIS A 184 -12.68 -23.56 4.47
CA HIS A 184 -13.19 -24.76 5.15
C HIS A 184 -12.16 -25.36 6.11
N PRO A 185 -11.77 -24.63 7.17
CA PRO A 185 -10.67 -25.04 8.05
C PRO A 185 -10.93 -26.35 8.81
N ALA A 186 -12.21 -26.73 8.96
CA ALA A 186 -12.64 -27.95 9.62
C ALA A 186 -12.67 -29.19 8.71
N LEU A 187 -12.45 -29.06 7.39
CA LEU A 187 -12.49 -30.19 6.47
C LEU A 187 -11.09 -30.82 6.32
N ASP A 188 -10.92 -32.03 6.84
CA ASP A 188 -9.65 -32.78 6.73
C ASP A 188 -9.18 -32.99 5.28
N ILE A 189 -10.14 -33.09 4.34
CA ILE A 189 -9.83 -33.20 2.90
C ILE A 189 -9.15 -31.93 2.40
N ALA A 190 -9.66 -30.74 2.76
CA ALA A 190 -9.05 -29.48 2.35
C ALA A 190 -7.63 -29.32 2.93
N ARG A 191 -7.40 -29.81 4.16
CA ARG A 191 -6.08 -29.82 4.79
C ARG A 191 -5.14 -30.77 4.06
N SER A 192 -5.62 -31.95 3.72
CA SER A 192 -4.85 -32.97 3.01
C SER A 192 -4.45 -32.50 1.60
N GLU A 193 -5.36 -31.82 0.90
CA GLU A 193 -5.09 -31.21 -0.41
C GLU A 193 -4.03 -30.11 -0.33
N LEU A 194 -4.12 -29.20 0.66
CA LEU A 194 -3.10 -28.17 0.88
C LEU A 194 -1.73 -28.80 1.15
N LEU A 195 -1.66 -29.79 2.03
CA LEU A 195 -0.41 -30.50 2.32
C LEU A 195 0.15 -31.23 1.09
N HIS A 196 -0.72 -31.80 0.26
CA HIS A 196 -0.32 -32.45 -0.98
C HIS A 196 0.36 -31.46 -1.95
N TRP A 197 -0.31 -30.34 -2.25
CA TRP A 197 0.24 -29.31 -3.14
C TRP A 197 1.50 -28.65 -2.57
N ALA A 198 1.52 -28.39 -1.27
CA ALA A 198 2.68 -27.83 -0.60
C ALA A 198 3.89 -28.77 -0.65
N LYS A 199 3.70 -30.09 -0.55
CA LYS A 199 4.79 -31.07 -0.72
C LYS A 199 5.31 -31.13 -2.15
N LEU A 200 4.40 -31.11 -3.13
CA LEU A 200 4.76 -31.15 -4.54
C LEU A 200 5.57 -29.92 -4.97
N GLU A 201 5.25 -28.74 -4.41
CA GLU A 201 5.82 -27.47 -4.87
C GLU A 201 6.82 -26.82 -3.89
N GLY A 202 6.82 -27.25 -2.62
CA GLY A 202 7.60 -26.63 -1.54
C GLY A 202 8.91 -27.33 -1.20
N GLY A 203 9.16 -28.55 -1.68
CA GLY A 203 10.35 -29.31 -1.27
C GLY A 203 10.34 -29.70 0.23
N SER A 204 11.43 -30.30 0.71
CA SER A 204 11.57 -30.76 2.11
C SER A 204 11.53 -29.57 3.08
N GLY A 205 10.45 -29.45 3.85
CA GLY A 205 10.22 -28.35 4.82
C GLY A 205 8.79 -27.82 4.82
N ALA A 206 7.98 -28.17 3.80
CA ALA A 206 6.59 -27.70 3.69
C ALA A 206 5.71 -28.04 4.90
N GLU A 207 5.98 -29.14 5.62
CA GLU A 207 5.18 -29.56 6.78
C GLU A 207 5.31 -28.65 8.00
N GLU A 208 6.43 -27.93 8.16
CA GLU A 208 6.69 -27.00 9.27
C GLU A 208 6.12 -25.60 9.02
N LEU A 209 5.69 -25.29 7.79
CA LEU A 209 5.14 -23.98 7.38
C LEU A 209 3.70 -23.76 7.85
N PHE A 210 3.06 -24.81 8.36
CA PHE A 210 1.66 -24.80 8.74
C PHE A 210 1.43 -24.92 10.25
N PRO A 211 2.18 -24.23 11.15
CA PRO A 211 1.88 -24.27 12.56
C PRO A 211 0.58 -23.49 12.80
N GLY A 212 -0.54 -24.22 12.84
CA GLY A 212 -1.81 -23.70 13.34
C GLY A 212 -2.33 -22.45 12.63
N VAL A 213 -2.19 -22.37 11.31
CA VAL A 213 -2.67 -21.24 10.49
C VAL A 213 -4.17 -20.98 10.72
N PHE A 214 -4.94 -21.98 11.12
CA PHE A 214 -6.38 -21.86 11.33
C PHE A 214 -6.70 -22.08 12.80
N SER A 215 -7.05 -20.98 13.47
CA SER A 215 -7.28 -21.03 14.89
C SER A 215 -8.67 -21.57 15.22
N LYS A 216 -8.72 -22.64 16.02
CA LYS A 216 -9.94 -23.06 16.71
C LYS A 216 -10.52 -21.93 17.58
N HIS A 217 -9.75 -20.90 17.90
CA HIS A 217 -10.19 -19.76 18.72
C HIS A 217 -11.22 -18.86 18.04
N LEU A 218 -11.43 -18.99 16.72
CA LEU A 218 -12.54 -18.32 16.02
C LEU A 218 -13.84 -19.14 16.08
N SER A 219 -13.80 -20.41 16.48
CA SER A 219 -14.99 -21.27 16.48
C SER A 219 -15.95 -20.98 17.63
N CYS A 220 -17.26 -21.07 17.36
CA CYS A 220 -18.29 -20.92 18.39
C CYS A 220 -18.17 -22.00 19.47
N ALA A 221 -18.60 -21.69 20.70
CA ALA A 221 -18.48 -22.58 21.87
C ALA A 221 -19.01 -24.01 21.64
N VAL A 222 -20.08 -24.18 20.86
CA VAL A 222 -20.63 -25.50 20.48
C VAL A 222 -19.63 -26.36 19.69
N ALA A 223 -18.74 -25.74 18.91
CA ALA A 223 -17.68 -26.43 18.18
C ALA A 223 -16.44 -26.72 19.05
N ARG A 224 -16.21 -25.92 20.10
CA ARG A 224 -15.05 -26.04 21.01
C ARG A 224 -15.13 -27.28 21.89
N ASP A 225 -16.31 -27.65 22.38
CA ASP A 225 -16.54 -28.84 23.22
C ASP A 225 -16.14 -30.16 22.54
N ARG A 226 -16.11 -30.19 21.19
CA ARG A 226 -15.65 -31.35 20.42
C ARG A 226 -14.13 -31.45 20.31
N LEU A 227 -13.41 -30.35 20.56
CA LEU A 227 -12.00 -30.15 20.22
C LEU A 227 -11.08 -29.82 21.41
N GLU A 228 -11.62 -29.45 22.57
CA GLU A 228 -10.89 -29.07 23.81
C GLU A 228 -10.33 -30.26 24.61
N ARG A 229 -10.24 -31.45 24.02
CA ARG A 229 -9.62 -32.62 24.66
C ARG A 229 -8.08 -32.60 24.69
N ASP A 230 -7.43 -31.48 24.38
CA ASP A 230 -5.95 -31.41 24.40
C ASP A 230 -5.41 -30.02 24.78
N ARG A 231 -4.88 -29.98 26.02
CA ARG A 231 -3.82 -29.13 26.60
C ARG A 231 -4.11 -27.70 27.08
N SER A 232 -3.82 -27.54 28.37
CA SER A 232 -3.67 -26.33 29.15
C SER A 232 -2.19 -25.93 29.28
N HIS A 233 -1.89 -24.63 29.24
CA HIS A 233 -0.69 -24.05 29.87
C HIS A 233 -0.93 -22.56 30.24
N PRO A 234 -0.26 -22.04 31.29
CA PRO A 234 -0.56 -20.72 31.87
C PRO A 234 0.33 -19.58 31.34
N ASP A 235 -0.18 -18.36 31.49
CA ASP A 235 0.31 -17.07 30.96
C ASP A 235 1.19 -16.32 32.00
N PRO A 236 2.27 -15.60 31.63
CA PRO A 236 2.98 -14.71 32.54
C PRO A 236 2.56 -13.22 32.41
N GLU A 237 2.48 -12.57 33.57
CA GLU A 237 2.16 -11.16 33.77
C GLU A 237 3.26 -10.23 33.24
N VAL A 238 2.87 -9.04 32.74
CA VAL A 238 3.78 -7.93 32.42
C VAL A 238 3.12 -6.63 32.89
N GLU A 239 3.78 -5.93 33.81
CA GLU A 239 3.41 -4.59 34.31
C GLU A 239 3.64 -3.51 33.25
N ASP A 240 2.67 -2.62 33.08
CA ASP A 240 2.72 -1.44 32.20
C ASP A 240 2.87 -0.18 33.07
N GLY A 241 3.69 0.77 32.64
CA GLY A 241 4.11 1.90 33.46
C GLY A 241 4.41 3.14 32.64
N PHE A 242 3.36 3.82 32.16
CA PHE A 242 3.40 5.26 31.88
C PHE A 242 1.98 5.84 31.70
N GLU A 243 1.67 6.90 32.45
CA GLU A 243 0.36 7.56 32.48
C GLU A 243 0.47 8.96 31.84
N TRP A 244 -0.45 9.32 30.93
CA TRP A 244 -0.62 10.68 30.43
C TRP A 244 -2.10 11.07 30.45
N ASP A 245 -2.36 12.25 31.00
CA ASP A 245 -3.66 12.92 31.13
C ASP A 245 -4.06 13.55 29.79
N TYR A 246 -5.20 13.11 29.24
CA TYR A 246 -5.87 13.78 28.12
C TYR A 246 -7.18 14.38 28.61
N SER A 247 -7.22 15.71 28.71
CA SER A 247 -8.45 16.45 28.99
C SER A 247 -9.45 16.28 27.84
N ASP A 248 -10.65 15.85 28.22
CA ASP A 248 -11.81 15.41 27.42
C ASP A 248 -12.54 16.55 26.65
N ALA A 249 -11.80 17.44 25.98
CA ALA A 249 -12.31 18.75 25.59
C ALA A 249 -13.02 18.84 24.22
N ASP A 250 -13.09 17.77 23.41
CA ASP A 250 -13.69 17.83 22.05
C ASP A 250 -14.68 16.70 21.74
N ARG A 251 -15.21 15.98 22.74
CA ARG A 251 -16.25 14.97 22.52
C ARG A 251 -17.62 15.66 22.32
N PRO A 252 -18.24 15.60 21.12
CA PRO A 252 -19.62 16.06 20.97
C PRO A 252 -20.56 15.18 21.81
N PRO A 253 -21.55 15.75 22.51
CA PRO A 253 -22.51 14.96 23.27
C PRO A 253 -23.54 14.33 22.32
N GLY A 254 -23.59 13.00 22.26
CA GLY A 254 -24.65 12.31 21.51
C GLY A 254 -24.45 10.82 21.33
N THR A 255 -25.15 10.04 22.17
CA THR A 255 -25.48 8.60 22.06
C THR A 255 -24.27 7.66 21.91
N LEU A 256 -23.96 6.88 22.97
CA LEU A 256 -23.19 5.65 22.78
C LEU A 256 -23.92 4.81 21.72
N MET A 257 -23.39 4.77 20.50
CA MET A 257 -23.82 3.79 19.50
C MET A 257 -23.47 2.43 20.11
N ALA A 258 -24.47 1.58 20.34
CA ALA A 258 -24.22 0.25 20.87
C ALA A 258 -23.25 -0.51 19.95
N THR A 259 -22.41 -1.36 20.53
CA THR A 259 -21.53 -2.26 19.78
C THR A 259 -22.36 -3.04 18.74
N PRO A 260 -22.01 -2.99 17.43
CA PRO A 260 -22.73 -3.72 16.39
C PRO A 260 -22.78 -5.22 16.67
N ARG A 261 -23.87 -5.87 16.28
CA ARG A 261 -24.06 -7.31 16.49
C ARG A 261 -23.09 -8.15 15.66
N HIS A 262 -22.83 -7.77 14.41
CA HIS A 262 -21.90 -8.48 13.55
C HIS A 262 -20.85 -7.56 12.94
N PHE A 263 -19.62 -8.06 12.87
CA PHE A 263 -18.51 -7.41 12.19
C PHE A 263 -18.14 -8.18 10.93
N LEU A 264 -18.13 -7.49 9.80
CA LEU A 264 -17.57 -7.97 8.53
C LEU A 264 -16.10 -7.55 8.49
N VAL A 265 -15.22 -8.39 9.00
CA VAL A 265 -13.78 -8.10 9.07
C VAL A 265 -13.16 -8.37 7.71
N PHE A 266 -12.48 -7.39 7.13
CA PHE A 266 -11.84 -7.54 5.83
C PHE A 266 -10.55 -6.72 5.71
N ASP A 267 -9.64 -7.20 4.85
CA ASP A 267 -8.35 -6.61 4.54
C ASP A 267 -8.05 -6.94 3.07
N LEU A 268 -8.05 -5.91 2.22
CA LEU A 268 -7.95 -6.08 0.77
C LEU A 268 -6.49 -6.13 0.35
N GLU A 269 -6.17 -7.00 -0.59
CA GLU A 269 -4.86 -6.99 -1.24
C GLU A 269 -4.93 -6.29 -2.60
N GLY A 270 -3.82 -5.64 -2.96
CA GLY A 270 -3.64 -4.96 -4.24
C GLY A 270 -3.63 -3.45 -4.12
N LYS A 271 -2.46 -2.85 -4.31
CA LYS A 271 -2.28 -1.41 -4.07
C LYS A 271 -3.04 -0.50 -5.05
N ASP A 272 -2.98 -0.83 -6.33
CA ASP A 272 -3.51 0.02 -7.41
C ASP A 272 -4.93 -0.39 -7.82
N GLU A 273 -5.19 -1.69 -7.79
CA GLU A 273 -6.48 -2.35 -7.99
C GLU A 273 -6.55 -3.56 -7.08
N ILE A 274 -7.76 -3.88 -6.60
CA ILE A 274 -8.02 -5.02 -5.73
C ILE A 274 -7.68 -6.30 -6.50
N ILE A 275 -6.89 -7.18 -5.87
CA ILE A 275 -6.54 -8.52 -6.36
C ILE A 275 -7.08 -9.64 -5.45
N GLU A 276 -7.43 -9.32 -4.21
CA GLU A 276 -8.00 -10.26 -3.25
C GLU A 276 -9.06 -9.57 -2.38
N PHE A 277 -10.19 -10.25 -2.16
CA PHE A 277 -11.30 -9.80 -1.32
C PHE A 277 -11.67 -10.89 -0.31
N PRO A 278 -10.96 -10.98 0.83
CA PRO A 278 -11.28 -11.89 1.92
C PRO A 278 -12.13 -11.21 3.00
N VAL A 279 -13.13 -11.90 3.55
CA VAL A 279 -13.99 -11.43 4.63
C VAL A 279 -14.25 -12.55 5.62
N ILE A 280 -14.22 -12.23 6.91
CA ILE A 280 -14.74 -13.10 7.99
C ILE A 280 -15.84 -12.35 8.73
N ALA A 281 -17.01 -12.97 8.87
CA ALA A 281 -18.09 -12.47 9.70
C ALA A 281 -17.92 -12.97 11.15
N ILE A 282 -17.96 -12.04 12.11
CA ILE A 282 -17.90 -12.32 13.54
C ILE A 282 -19.22 -11.87 14.18
N ASP A 283 -19.87 -12.75 14.95
CA ASP A 283 -20.95 -12.36 15.87
C ASP A 283 -20.32 -11.87 17.19
N ALA A 284 -20.60 -10.63 17.56
CA ALA A 284 -20.04 -9.97 18.73
C ALA A 284 -20.58 -10.53 20.05
N GLY A 285 -21.85 -10.96 20.06
CA GLY A 285 -22.48 -11.53 21.26
C GLY A 285 -22.03 -12.96 21.53
N ALA A 286 -21.88 -13.77 20.47
CA ALA A 286 -21.33 -15.13 20.57
C ALA A 286 -19.80 -15.17 20.59
N GLN A 287 -19.14 -14.04 20.25
CA GLN A 287 -17.69 -13.88 20.13
C GLN A 287 -17.04 -14.97 19.27
N CYS A 288 -17.66 -15.27 18.13
CA CYS A 288 -17.20 -16.31 17.22
C CYS A 288 -17.45 -15.99 15.75
N GLU A 289 -16.73 -16.69 14.90
CA GLU A 289 -16.92 -16.71 13.45
C GLU A 289 -18.23 -17.38 13.07
N VAL A 290 -18.98 -16.72 12.19
CA VAL A 290 -20.23 -17.22 11.61
C VAL A 290 -20.12 -17.50 10.11
N GLY A 291 -19.07 -17.02 9.44
CA GLY A 291 -18.82 -17.37 8.05
C GLY A 291 -17.56 -16.75 7.47
N ARG A 292 -17.12 -17.30 6.33
CA ARG A 292 -15.99 -16.80 5.53
C ARG A 292 -16.39 -16.61 4.08
N PHE A 293 -15.88 -15.53 3.49
CA PHE A 293 -15.96 -15.25 2.06
C PHE A 293 -14.56 -14.94 1.53
N GLN A 294 -14.26 -15.41 0.33
CA GLN A 294 -13.05 -14.98 -0.37
C GLN A 294 -13.24 -15.06 -1.88
N ARG A 295 -12.75 -14.05 -2.58
CA ARG A 295 -12.53 -14.07 -4.03
C ARG A 295 -11.18 -13.47 -4.38
N PHE A 296 -10.55 -14.03 -5.41
CA PHE A 296 -9.52 -13.31 -6.16
C PHE A 296 -10.22 -12.40 -7.16
N VAL A 297 -9.73 -11.17 -7.26
CA VAL A 297 -10.32 -10.13 -8.10
C VAL A 297 -9.42 -9.91 -9.29
N GLN A 298 -9.99 -9.86 -10.49
CA GLN A 298 -9.26 -9.59 -11.72
C GLN A 298 -9.16 -8.06 -11.92
N PRO A 299 -7.96 -7.46 -11.84
CA PRO A 299 -7.72 -6.06 -12.20
C PRO A 299 -8.07 -5.77 -13.65
N VAL A 300 -8.56 -4.57 -13.90
CA VAL A 300 -8.91 -4.08 -15.25
C VAL A 300 -7.72 -3.39 -15.90
N ARG A 301 -7.12 -2.41 -15.23
CA ARG A 301 -6.08 -1.54 -15.82
C ARG A 301 -4.68 -2.10 -15.63
N LEU A 302 -4.41 -2.70 -14.48
CA LEU A 302 -3.10 -3.21 -14.10
C LEU A 302 -2.62 -4.31 -15.04
N PHE A 303 -3.55 -5.08 -15.59
CA PHE A 303 -3.26 -6.20 -16.50
C PHE A 303 -3.56 -5.89 -17.96
N GLU A 304 -3.92 -4.64 -18.27
CA GLU A 304 -4.20 -4.21 -19.65
C GLU A 304 -2.96 -4.43 -20.54
N GLY A 305 -3.13 -5.15 -21.65
CA GLY A 305 -2.06 -5.47 -22.59
C GLY A 305 -1.12 -6.60 -22.14
N HIS A 306 -1.37 -7.25 -21.01
CA HIS A 306 -0.61 -8.40 -20.55
C HIS A 306 -1.34 -9.72 -20.83
N GLY A 307 -0.58 -10.78 -21.14
CA GLY A 307 -1.11 -12.14 -21.23
C GLY A 307 -1.53 -12.61 -19.84
N LEU A 308 -2.81 -12.91 -19.67
CA LEU A 308 -3.35 -13.39 -18.41
C LEU A 308 -2.97 -14.86 -18.17
N THR A 309 -2.77 -15.23 -16.90
CA THR A 309 -2.64 -16.60 -16.44
C THR A 309 -3.92 -17.36 -16.84
N PRO A 310 -3.85 -18.34 -17.77
CA PRO A 310 -5.06 -18.95 -18.34
C PRO A 310 -5.94 -19.67 -17.33
N ALA A 311 -5.34 -20.16 -16.24
CA ALA A 311 -6.03 -20.85 -15.15
C ALA A 311 -6.38 -19.92 -13.97
N SER A 312 -6.26 -18.59 -14.13
CA SER A 312 -6.60 -17.62 -13.08
C SER A 312 -8.04 -17.85 -12.59
N PRO A 313 -8.26 -18.03 -11.27
CA PRO A 313 -9.60 -18.13 -10.68
C PRO A 313 -10.24 -16.76 -10.44
N ALA A 314 -9.54 -15.67 -10.77
CA ALA A 314 -9.99 -14.33 -10.44
C ALA A 314 -11.16 -13.89 -11.33
N VAL A 315 -12.12 -13.22 -10.71
CA VAL A 315 -13.33 -12.73 -11.38
C VAL A 315 -13.38 -11.20 -11.35
N PRO A 316 -14.13 -10.54 -12.25
CA PRO A 316 -14.30 -9.10 -12.20
C PRO A 316 -14.78 -8.60 -10.83
N PHE A 317 -14.37 -7.39 -10.45
CA PHE A 317 -14.76 -6.82 -9.16
C PHE A 317 -16.29 -6.69 -8.99
N THR A 318 -17.03 -6.40 -10.05
CA THR A 318 -18.51 -6.35 -10.02
C THR A 318 -19.13 -7.70 -9.69
N GLU A 319 -18.55 -8.79 -10.20
CA GLU A 319 -18.98 -10.15 -9.88
C GLU A 319 -18.61 -10.51 -8.44
N THR A 320 -17.43 -10.10 -7.98
CA THR A 320 -17.02 -10.27 -6.57
C THR A 320 -18.02 -9.62 -5.61
N LEU A 321 -18.52 -8.42 -5.91
CA LEU A 321 -19.54 -7.76 -5.08
C LEU A 321 -20.89 -8.50 -5.11
N SER A 322 -21.30 -9.03 -6.27
CA SER A 322 -22.52 -9.83 -6.40
C SER A 322 -22.43 -11.15 -5.61
N ASP A 323 -21.29 -11.83 -5.71
CA ASP A 323 -21.00 -13.04 -4.95
C ASP A 323 -20.96 -12.75 -3.44
N PHE A 324 -20.42 -11.60 -3.05
CA PHE A 324 -20.37 -11.18 -1.66
C PHE A 324 -21.76 -10.89 -1.10
N ASP A 325 -22.62 -10.20 -1.86
CA ASP A 325 -24.01 -9.93 -1.49
C ASP A 325 -24.81 -11.23 -1.32
N THR A 326 -24.62 -12.19 -2.26
CA THR A 326 -25.23 -13.53 -2.17
C THR A 326 -24.79 -14.25 -0.89
N TRP A 327 -23.49 -14.24 -0.60
CA TRP A 327 -22.95 -14.85 0.60
C TRP A 327 -23.44 -14.18 1.89
N LEU A 328 -23.59 -12.85 1.91
CA LEU A 328 -24.17 -12.12 3.04
C LEU A 328 -25.62 -12.54 3.30
N HIS A 329 -26.41 -12.68 2.24
CA HIS A 329 -27.79 -13.11 2.34
C HIS A 329 -27.88 -14.55 2.90
N GLU A 330 -27.03 -15.46 2.42
CA GLU A 330 -26.99 -16.85 2.91
C GLU A 330 -26.49 -16.97 4.35
N THR A 331 -25.51 -16.14 4.76
CA THR A 331 -24.83 -16.24 6.06
C THR A 331 -25.58 -15.50 7.16
N LEU A 332 -26.07 -14.29 6.87
CA LEU A 332 -26.64 -13.36 7.85
C LEU A 332 -28.10 -12.98 7.55
N GLY A 333 -28.66 -13.38 6.41
CA GLY A 333 -30.03 -13.03 6.03
C GLY A 333 -30.23 -11.57 5.65
N ILE A 334 -29.14 -10.86 5.28
CA ILE A 334 -29.16 -9.45 4.90
C ILE A 334 -28.48 -9.24 3.54
N SER A 335 -28.83 -8.15 2.86
CA SER A 335 -28.10 -7.69 1.69
C SER A 335 -27.04 -6.66 2.07
N LEU A 336 -26.08 -6.44 1.18
CA LEU A 336 -25.04 -5.43 1.27
C LEU A 336 -25.63 -4.03 1.45
N SER A 337 -26.83 -3.76 0.91
CA SER A 337 -27.54 -2.49 1.12
C SER A 337 -27.96 -2.25 2.57
N ASP A 338 -28.09 -3.30 3.38
CA ASP A 338 -28.58 -3.24 4.76
C ASP A 338 -27.44 -3.05 5.78
N VAL A 339 -26.18 -3.16 5.33
CA VAL A 339 -24.99 -2.97 6.16
C VAL A 339 -24.85 -1.50 6.56
N GLY A 340 -24.70 -1.23 7.85
CA GLY A 340 -24.56 0.12 8.40
C GLY A 340 -25.14 0.38 9.79
N SER A 341 -25.80 -0.59 10.40
CA SER A 341 -26.32 -0.52 11.78
C SER A 341 -25.81 -1.69 12.62
N ASP A 342 -26.58 -2.77 12.71
CA ASP A 342 -26.25 -3.99 13.48
C ASP A 342 -25.16 -4.82 12.82
N VAL A 343 -24.87 -4.58 11.54
CA VAL A 343 -23.78 -5.19 10.79
C VAL A 343 -22.92 -4.09 10.19
N VAL A 344 -21.61 -4.14 10.44
CA VAL A 344 -20.67 -3.13 9.96
C VAL A 344 -19.37 -3.76 9.47
N PHE A 345 -18.68 -3.09 8.55
CA PHE A 345 -17.31 -3.46 8.21
C PHE A 345 -16.34 -3.10 9.32
N LEU A 346 -15.30 -3.91 9.48
CA LEU A 346 -14.16 -3.64 10.37
C LEU A 346 -12.84 -3.89 9.63
N THR A 347 -11.92 -2.95 9.76
CA THR A 347 -10.64 -2.93 9.03
C THR A 347 -9.47 -2.51 9.91
N CYS A 348 -8.24 -2.83 9.49
CA CYS A 348 -7.00 -2.35 10.12
C CYS A 348 -6.53 -0.98 9.57
N GLY A 349 -7.47 -0.04 9.45
CA GLY A 349 -7.22 1.29 8.91
C GLY A 349 -8.28 1.74 7.93
N ASP A 350 -8.20 3.01 7.50
CA ASP A 350 -9.23 3.60 6.64
C ASP A 350 -9.04 3.27 5.14
N TRP A 351 -8.00 2.51 4.80
CA TRP A 351 -7.58 2.34 3.41
C TRP A 351 -8.54 1.43 2.64
N ASP A 352 -8.93 0.27 3.18
CA ASP A 352 -9.70 -0.76 2.48
C ASP A 352 -11.07 -0.26 2.02
N CYS A 353 -11.87 0.33 2.92
CA CYS A 353 -13.17 0.91 2.55
C CYS A 353 -13.05 2.02 1.50
N ARG A 354 -12.00 2.86 1.56
CA ARG A 354 -11.71 3.88 0.54
C ARG A 354 -11.21 3.27 -0.77
N HIS A 355 -10.53 2.13 -0.69
CA HIS A 355 -10.02 1.42 -1.84
C HIS A 355 -11.15 0.76 -2.63
N VAL A 356 -12.20 0.27 -1.96
CA VAL A 356 -13.44 -0.15 -2.60
C VAL A 356 -14.04 0.96 -3.47
N ASP A 357 -14.17 2.19 -2.96
CA ASP A 357 -14.67 3.31 -3.77
C ASP A 357 -13.79 3.59 -5.00
N THR A 358 -12.47 3.42 -4.84
CA THR A 358 -11.52 3.55 -5.94
C THR A 358 -11.73 2.44 -6.98
N GLN A 359 -11.91 1.20 -6.54
CA GLN A 359 -12.16 0.08 -7.43
C GLN A 359 -13.51 0.20 -8.14
N CYS A 360 -14.57 0.64 -7.45
CA CYS A 360 -15.88 0.92 -8.04
C CYS A 360 -15.78 1.91 -9.22
N ARG A 361 -15.03 3.01 -9.03
CA ARG A 361 -14.77 4.00 -10.09
C ARG A 361 -14.03 3.42 -11.30
N ILE A 362 -13.10 2.48 -11.06
CA ILE A 362 -12.37 1.79 -12.14
C ILE A 362 -13.29 0.84 -12.90
N SER A 363 -14.11 0.10 -12.16
CA SER A 363 -15.03 -0.90 -12.71
C SER A 363 -16.34 -0.30 -13.25
N GLY A 364 -16.54 1.02 -13.15
CA GLY A 364 -17.73 1.70 -13.66
C GLY A 364 -19.02 1.36 -12.91
N THR A 365 -18.93 0.97 -11.64
CA THR A 365 -20.07 0.58 -10.79
C THR A 365 -20.25 1.56 -9.62
N PRO A 366 -21.48 1.82 -9.13
CA PRO A 366 -21.67 2.66 -7.95
C PRO A 366 -21.11 2.00 -6.69
N THR A 367 -20.48 2.79 -5.83
CA THR A 367 -20.00 2.33 -4.51
C THR A 367 -21.18 2.01 -3.59
N PRO A 368 -21.31 0.77 -3.07
CA PRO A 368 -22.35 0.42 -2.11
C PRO A 368 -22.27 1.29 -0.84
N PRO A 369 -23.39 1.80 -0.30
CA PRO A 369 -23.41 2.64 0.90
C PRO A 369 -22.73 2.00 2.12
N ALA A 370 -22.73 0.67 2.19
CA ALA A 370 -22.06 -0.12 3.21
C ALA A 370 -20.60 0.26 3.46
N PHE A 371 -19.87 0.68 2.43
CA PHE A 371 -18.44 1.04 2.54
C PHE A 371 -18.19 2.50 2.95
N ARG A 372 -19.24 3.28 3.24
CA ARG A 372 -19.12 4.69 3.66
C ARG A 372 -18.90 4.85 5.17
N GLN A 373 -19.12 3.79 5.93
CA GLN A 373 -18.90 3.75 7.38
C GLN A 373 -18.32 2.40 7.79
N TRP A 374 -17.38 2.41 8.72
CA TRP A 374 -16.71 1.20 9.21
C TRP A 374 -16.13 1.44 10.60
N VAL A 375 -15.67 0.35 11.22
CA VAL A 375 -14.81 0.38 12.39
C VAL A 375 -13.36 0.28 11.95
N ASN A 376 -12.56 1.29 12.27
CA ASN A 376 -11.12 1.24 12.20
C ASN A 376 -10.58 0.77 13.56
N ILE A 377 -10.24 -0.51 13.65
CA ILE A 377 -9.83 -1.14 14.91
C ILE A 377 -8.59 -0.49 15.54
N LYS A 378 -7.74 0.19 14.75
CA LYS A 378 -6.56 0.91 15.28
C LYS A 378 -6.96 2.06 16.19
N ARG A 379 -8.08 2.74 15.88
CA ARG A 379 -8.60 3.83 16.72
C ARG A 379 -9.12 3.28 18.03
N THR A 380 -9.91 2.20 17.99
CA THR A 380 -10.39 1.51 19.20
C THR A 380 -9.24 1.03 20.10
N PHE A 381 -8.17 0.46 19.53
CA PHE A 381 -6.97 0.10 20.29
C PHE A 381 -6.25 1.32 20.88
N SER A 382 -6.14 2.41 20.12
CA SER A 382 -5.49 3.65 20.59
C SER A 382 -6.26 4.27 21.75
N GLU A 383 -7.59 4.30 21.66
CA GLU A 383 -8.51 4.81 22.70
C GLU A 383 -8.47 3.94 23.96
N THR A 384 -8.41 2.61 23.81
CA THR A 384 -8.40 1.68 24.95
C THR A 384 -7.05 1.65 25.66
N TYR A 385 -5.96 1.56 24.90
CA TYR A 385 -4.65 1.18 25.44
C TYR A 385 -3.61 2.29 25.41
N GLY A 386 -3.97 3.47 24.90
CA GLY A 386 -3.07 4.59 24.69
C GLY A 386 -2.02 4.34 23.59
N GLY A 387 -1.49 5.44 23.04
CA GLY A 387 -0.43 5.41 22.03
C GLY A 387 -0.91 5.26 20.58
N GLU A 388 0.05 5.22 19.65
CA GLU A 388 -0.22 5.17 18.21
C GLU A 388 -0.11 3.74 17.65
N PHE A 389 -1.20 3.22 17.09
CA PHE A 389 -1.22 1.93 16.40
C PHE A 389 -1.10 2.12 14.88
N ARG A 390 0.07 1.78 14.33
CA ARG A 390 0.42 2.07 12.91
C ARG A 390 -0.07 1.02 11.92
N GLY A 391 -0.35 -0.19 12.38
CA GLY A 391 -0.84 -1.28 11.53
C GLY A 391 -1.06 -2.57 12.32
N MET A 392 -1.38 -3.67 11.62
CA MET A 392 -1.78 -4.92 12.27
C MET A 392 -0.72 -5.45 13.24
N ARG A 393 0.57 -5.35 12.89
CA ARG A 393 1.67 -5.79 13.77
C ARG A 393 1.66 -5.13 15.14
N SER A 394 1.32 -3.83 15.24
CA SER A 394 1.21 -3.16 16.54
C SER A 394 -0.01 -3.61 17.35
N LEU A 395 -1.11 -3.97 16.68
CA LEU A 395 -2.29 -4.54 17.33
C LEU A 395 -1.98 -5.93 17.90
N LEU A 396 -1.37 -6.79 17.07
CA LEU A 396 -0.95 -8.13 17.47
C LEU A 396 0.05 -8.10 18.62
N ALA A 397 0.99 -7.15 18.62
CA ALA A 397 1.94 -6.98 19.72
C ALA A 397 1.21 -6.70 21.04
N ARG A 398 0.25 -5.77 21.03
CA ARG A 398 -0.54 -5.42 22.21
C ARG A 398 -1.40 -6.58 22.69
N ALA A 399 -2.01 -7.30 21.75
CA ALA A 399 -2.84 -8.47 22.03
C ALA A 399 -2.02 -9.71 22.44
N ARG A 400 -0.68 -9.62 22.49
CA ARG A 400 0.25 -10.73 22.78
C ARG A 400 0.14 -11.89 21.78
N LEU A 401 -0.14 -11.58 20.51
CA LEU A 401 -0.34 -12.51 19.39
C LEU A 401 0.84 -12.49 18.40
N LEU A 402 2.02 -12.05 18.84
CA LEU A 402 3.25 -12.14 18.06
C LEU A 402 4.11 -13.30 18.58
N GLY A 403 4.71 -14.03 17.65
CA GLY A 403 5.75 -15.00 17.96
C GLY A 403 7.03 -14.34 18.50
N ARG A 404 7.96 -15.16 18.98
CA ARG A 404 9.23 -14.71 19.60
C ARG A 404 10.10 -13.85 18.67
N ASP A 405 9.97 -14.02 17.36
CA ASP A 405 10.71 -13.27 16.33
C ASP A 405 10.00 -11.97 15.90
N GLY A 406 8.89 -11.64 16.56
CA GLY A 406 8.05 -10.47 16.30
C GLY A 406 7.21 -10.55 15.02
N SER A 407 7.02 -11.74 14.46
CA SER A 407 6.04 -12.04 13.39
C SER A 407 4.67 -12.43 13.97
N PRO A 408 3.58 -12.39 13.19
CA PRO A 408 2.30 -12.94 13.63
C PRO A 408 2.46 -14.39 14.09
N GLU A 409 1.88 -14.75 15.23
CA GLU A 409 1.92 -16.12 15.72
C GLU A 409 1.22 -17.11 14.78
N HIS A 410 0.20 -16.63 14.04
CA HIS A 410 -0.57 -17.42 13.10
C HIS A 410 -0.55 -16.80 11.69
N GLY A 411 -0.32 -17.67 10.70
CA GLY A 411 -0.37 -17.31 9.30
C GLY A 411 0.80 -16.43 8.84
N PHE A 412 0.60 -15.78 7.70
CA PHE A 412 1.61 -14.96 7.03
C PHE A 412 1.09 -13.54 6.83
N HIS A 413 2.00 -12.58 6.78
CA HIS A 413 1.66 -11.19 6.51
C HIS A 413 1.64 -10.94 4.99
N HIS A 414 0.67 -10.17 4.49
CA HIS A 414 0.42 -9.86 3.07
C HIS A 414 -0.19 -11.00 2.25
N LEU A 415 -1.01 -11.81 2.92
CA LEU A 415 -2.00 -12.64 2.28
C LEU A 415 -3.31 -12.25 2.96
N GLY A 416 -4.22 -11.61 2.23
CA GLY A 416 -5.37 -10.94 2.86
C GLY A 416 -6.18 -11.89 3.74
N MET A 417 -6.32 -13.16 3.32
CA MET A 417 -6.92 -14.24 4.13
C MET A 417 -6.33 -14.35 5.56
N HIS A 418 -5.01 -14.30 5.69
CA HIS A 418 -4.33 -14.44 6.99
C HIS A 418 -4.36 -13.14 7.80
N ASP A 419 -4.24 -11.99 7.13
CA ASP A 419 -4.33 -10.70 7.79
C ASP A 419 -5.74 -10.49 8.37
N VAL A 420 -6.81 -10.85 7.64
CA VAL A 420 -8.20 -10.84 8.14
C VAL A 420 -8.37 -11.68 9.39
N GLU A 421 -7.85 -12.91 9.44
CA GLU A 421 -7.97 -13.72 10.65
C GLU A 421 -7.26 -13.08 11.86
N ASN A 422 -6.09 -12.48 11.63
CA ASN A 422 -5.33 -11.81 12.68
C ASN A 422 -6.03 -10.55 13.18
N ILE A 423 -6.71 -9.81 12.31
CA ILE A 423 -7.60 -8.72 12.69
C ILE A 423 -8.79 -9.27 13.50
N CYS A 424 -9.40 -10.40 13.11
CA CYS A 424 -10.44 -11.05 13.92
C CYS A 424 -9.94 -11.42 15.32
N ARG A 425 -8.71 -11.95 15.45
CA ARG A 425 -8.12 -12.25 16.77
C ARG A 425 -7.96 -10.99 17.63
N CYS A 426 -7.60 -9.86 17.02
CA CYS A 426 -7.53 -8.56 17.70
C CYS A 426 -8.93 -8.06 18.11
N LEU A 427 -9.95 -8.23 17.26
CA LEU A 427 -11.33 -7.92 17.61
C LEU A 427 -11.81 -8.77 18.79
N LEU A 428 -11.61 -10.08 18.75
CA LEU A 428 -11.99 -10.97 19.85
C LEU A 428 -11.23 -10.65 21.14
N HIS A 429 -9.99 -10.17 21.06
CA HIS A 429 -9.24 -9.70 22.22
C HIS A 429 -9.92 -8.51 22.91
N LEU A 430 -10.43 -7.54 22.14
CA LEU A 430 -11.20 -6.41 22.66
C LEU A 430 -12.53 -6.87 23.27
N LEU A 431 -13.29 -7.68 22.53
CA LEU A 431 -14.62 -8.14 22.96
C LEU A 431 -14.55 -8.96 24.26
N LYS A 432 -13.52 -9.81 24.44
CA LYS A 432 -13.33 -10.60 25.68
C LYS A 432 -12.99 -9.75 26.91
N GLN A 433 -12.62 -8.49 26.72
CA GLN A 433 -12.39 -7.52 27.79
C GLN A 433 -13.59 -6.59 27.99
N ASP A 434 -14.74 -6.91 27.38
CA ASP A 434 -15.95 -6.09 27.40
C ASP A 434 -15.73 -4.64 26.90
N ILE A 435 -14.76 -4.46 25.98
CA ILE A 435 -14.49 -3.17 25.34
C ILE A 435 -15.49 -2.95 24.22
N ASP A 436 -16.14 -1.79 24.24
CA ASP A 436 -17.05 -1.35 23.18
C ASP A 436 -16.31 -1.09 21.87
N VAL A 437 -16.76 -1.74 20.80
CA VAL A 437 -16.20 -1.61 19.45
C VAL A 437 -17.24 -0.94 18.57
N THR A 438 -17.08 0.36 18.33
CA THR A 438 -18.11 1.19 17.68
C THR A 438 -17.61 1.87 16.41
N LEU A 439 -18.55 2.34 15.59
CA LEU A 439 -18.26 3.05 14.33
C LEU A 439 -17.37 4.27 14.58
N ASN A 440 -16.25 4.34 13.87
CA ASN A 440 -15.28 5.43 14.01
C ASN A 440 -14.54 5.77 12.70
N GLY A 441 -14.95 5.20 11.56
CA GLY A 441 -14.43 5.49 10.22
C GLY A 441 -15.55 5.85 9.26
N PHE A 442 -15.37 6.92 8.47
CA PHE A 442 -16.36 7.46 7.54
C PHE A 442 -15.70 8.06 6.28
N VAL A 443 -16.40 8.04 5.14
CA VAL A 443 -16.04 8.77 3.90
C VAL A 443 -16.97 9.94 3.64
#